data_AF-A0A8S9N0F8-F1
#
_entry.id   AF-A0A8S9N0F8-F1
#
_cell.length_a   1.000
_cell.length_b   1.000
_cell.length_c   1.000
_cell.angle_alpha   90.00
_cell.angle_beta   90.00
_cell.angle_gamma   90.00
#
_symmetry.space_group_name_H-M   'P 1'
#
loop_
_entity.id
_entity.type
_entity.pdbx_description
1 polymer ?
#
loop_
_entity_poly.entity_id
_entity_poly.type
_entity_poly.pdbx_seq_one_letter_code
_entity_poly.pdbx_strand_id
1 'polypeptide(L)'
;MRMNYYPPCPEPDQVIGVTPHSDATGLTILLQVNEVEGLQIKKDGKWVPVKPLPNAFVVNIGDMLEIITNGTYKSIEHRGVVNSEKERLSVAAFHNMGMGKVVGPLRSLVERQKGALFRSVTIEEFLKVLFSRELDGKAFLDVWRI
;
A
#
# COMPACT_ATOMS: atom_id res chain seq x y z
N MET A 1 10.06 8.64 0.95
CA MET A 1 9.58 8.90 -0.42
C MET A 1 10.22 7.88 -1.35
N ARG A 2 9.51 7.43 -2.38
CA ARG A 2 10.03 6.54 -3.43
C ARG A 2 9.72 7.14 -4.80
N MET A 3 10.76 7.36 -5.59
CA MET A 3 10.63 7.75 -7.00
C MET A 3 10.75 6.48 -7.83
N ASN A 4 9.79 6.24 -8.72
CA ASN A 4 9.75 5.05 -9.55
C ASN A 4 9.90 5.43 -11.01
N TYR A 5 10.82 4.75 -11.69
CA TYR A 5 10.97 4.77 -13.13
C TYR A 5 10.73 3.36 -13.66
N TYR A 6 9.74 3.22 -14.55
CA TYR A 6 9.37 1.95 -15.17
C TYR A 6 9.75 2.03 -16.65
N PRO A 7 10.84 1.39 -17.10
CA PRO A 7 11.21 1.40 -18.52
C PRO A 7 10.19 0.62 -19.37
N PRO A 8 10.13 0.87 -20.68
CA PRO A 8 9.43 0.00 -21.61
C PRO A 8 9.98 -1.43 -21.52
N CYS A 9 9.10 -2.42 -21.58
CA CYS A 9 9.44 -3.84 -21.53
C CYS A 9 8.87 -4.57 -22.75
N PRO A 10 9.69 -5.29 -23.54
CA PRO A 10 9.21 -6.00 -24.74
C PRO A 10 8.24 -7.15 -24.42
N GLU A 11 8.27 -7.68 -23.21
CA GLU A 11 7.41 -8.79 -22.76
C GLU A 11 6.61 -8.37 -21.51
N PRO A 12 5.73 -7.35 -21.60
CA PRO A 12 5.10 -6.73 -20.44
C PRO A 12 4.13 -7.67 -19.70
N ASP A 13 3.65 -8.72 -20.36
CA ASP A 13 2.78 -9.75 -19.77
C ASP A 13 3.55 -10.79 -18.93
N GLN A 14 4.89 -10.84 -19.05
CA GLN A 14 5.75 -11.79 -18.33
C GLN A 14 6.42 -11.18 -17.10
N VAL A 15 6.36 -9.86 -16.94
CA VAL A 15 7.03 -9.14 -15.85
C VAL A 15 6.08 -8.20 -15.13
N ILE A 16 6.52 -7.68 -13.99
CA ILE A 16 5.79 -6.67 -13.23
C ILE A 16 6.74 -5.54 -12.86
N GLY A 17 6.26 -4.30 -12.92
CA GLY A 17 7.06 -3.14 -12.52
C GLY A 17 7.21 -3.04 -11.01
N VAL A 18 6.09 -3.18 -10.29
CA VAL A 18 6.06 -3.35 -8.83
C VAL A 18 5.07 -4.46 -8.51
N THR A 19 5.53 -5.47 -7.76
CA THR A 19 4.76 -6.66 -7.38
C THR A 19 3.48 -6.30 -6.60
N PRO A 20 2.45 -7.15 -6.63
CA PRO A 20 1.25 -6.98 -5.81
C PRO A 20 1.57 -6.84 -4.32
N HIS A 21 1.11 -5.75 -3.69
CA HIS A 21 1.31 -5.48 -2.26
C HIS A 21 0.25 -4.53 -1.70
N SER A 22 0.08 -4.52 -0.38
CA SER A 22 -0.45 -3.37 0.36
C SER A 22 0.68 -2.49 0.89
N ASP A 23 0.42 -1.20 1.05
CA ASP A 23 1.41 -0.31 1.67
C ASP A 23 1.46 -0.55 3.17
N ALA A 24 2.64 -0.81 3.72
CA ALA A 24 2.84 -0.97 5.16
C ALA A 24 2.79 0.37 5.95
N THR A 25 2.22 1.41 5.37
CA THR A 25 2.29 2.79 5.86
C THR A 25 1.00 3.21 6.54
N GLY A 26 0.89 4.46 7.00
CA GLY A 26 -0.39 5.04 7.38
C GLY A 26 -1.18 5.49 6.15
N LEU A 27 -0.60 6.42 5.39
CA LEU A 27 -1.22 7.01 4.22
C LEU A 27 -0.17 7.27 3.13
N THR A 28 -0.49 6.90 1.91
CA THR A 28 0.36 7.13 0.75
C THR A 28 -0.28 8.17 -0.15
N ILE A 29 0.52 9.14 -0.59
CA ILE A 29 0.14 10.16 -1.59
C ILE A 29 1.03 9.95 -2.81
N LEU A 30 0.43 9.57 -3.93
CA LEU A 30 1.11 9.24 -5.17
C LEU A 30 0.84 10.31 -6.23
N LEU A 31 1.92 10.85 -6.78
CA LEU A 31 1.92 11.63 -8.01
C LEU A 31 2.30 10.72 -9.17
N GLN A 32 1.47 10.68 -10.20
CA GLN A 32 1.87 10.16 -11.50
C GLN A 32 2.46 11.31 -12.33
N VAL A 33 3.72 11.16 -12.75
CA VAL A 33 4.51 12.27 -13.30
C VAL A 33 4.25 12.48 -14.79
N ASN A 34 3.95 11.41 -15.54
CA ASN A 34 3.62 11.45 -16.96
C ASN A 34 2.29 10.73 -17.25
N GLU A 35 1.77 10.85 -18.46
CA GLU A 35 0.43 10.35 -18.82
C GLU A 35 0.37 8.82 -19.07
N VAL A 36 1.42 8.08 -18.71
CA VAL A 36 1.49 6.62 -18.91
C VAL A 36 0.80 5.89 -17.76
N GLU A 37 -0.28 5.19 -18.08
CA GLU A 37 -1.03 4.36 -17.13
C GLU A 37 -0.20 3.15 -16.66
N GLY A 38 -0.52 2.61 -15.48
CA GLY A 38 0.19 1.43 -14.97
C GLY A 38 -0.10 1.07 -13.51
N LEU A 39 -0.71 1.96 -12.74
CA LEU A 39 -1.22 1.60 -11.42
C LEU A 39 -2.49 0.78 -11.55
N GLN A 40 -2.56 -0.36 -10.86
CA GLN A 40 -3.76 -1.16 -10.71
C GLN A 40 -4.03 -1.46 -9.24
N ILE A 41 -5.29 -1.43 -8.83
CA ILE A 41 -5.75 -1.83 -7.49
C ILE A 41 -6.57 -3.12 -7.58
N LYS A 42 -6.60 -3.90 -6.52
CA LYS A 42 -7.40 -5.13 -6.43
C LYS A 42 -8.74 -4.81 -5.78
N LYS A 43 -9.82 -4.97 -6.53
CA LYS A 43 -11.20 -4.76 -6.08
C LYS A 43 -12.03 -5.98 -6.45
N ASP A 44 -12.72 -6.56 -5.48
CA ASP A 44 -13.59 -7.74 -5.67
C ASP A 44 -12.88 -8.90 -6.39
N GLY A 45 -11.61 -9.13 -6.03
CA GLY A 45 -10.74 -10.16 -6.61
C GLY A 45 -10.18 -9.84 -8.00
N LYS A 46 -10.49 -8.67 -8.57
CA LYS A 46 -10.07 -8.26 -9.92
C LYS A 46 -9.12 -7.06 -9.88
N TRP A 47 -8.19 -7.03 -10.83
CA TRP A 47 -7.32 -5.87 -11.04
C TRP A 47 -8.08 -4.79 -11.81
N VAL A 48 -8.11 -3.58 -11.25
CA VAL A 48 -8.79 -2.41 -11.81
C VAL A 48 -7.74 -1.32 -12.08
N PRO A 49 -7.64 -0.79 -13.30
CA PRO A 49 -6.72 0.29 -13.60
C PRO A 49 -7.12 1.58 -12.89
N VAL A 50 -6.12 2.33 -12.43
CA VAL A 50 -6.31 3.67 -11.90
C VAL A 50 -5.74 4.66 -12.92
N LYS A 51 -6.60 5.54 -13.42
CA LYS A 51 -6.22 6.67 -14.28
C LYS A 51 -6.25 7.96 -13.47
N PRO A 52 -5.09 8.51 -13.07
CA PRO A 52 -5.05 9.78 -12.36
C PRO A 52 -5.64 10.89 -13.23
N LEU A 53 -6.44 11.76 -12.61
CA LEU A 53 -6.93 12.98 -13.26
C LEU A 53 -5.79 14.00 -13.39
N PRO A 54 -5.87 14.92 -14.37
CA PRO A 54 -4.97 16.08 -14.40
C PRO A 54 -5.01 16.83 -13.06
N ASN A 55 -3.84 17.26 -12.56
CA ASN A 55 -3.69 17.97 -11.29
C ASN A 55 -4.21 17.21 -10.05
N ALA A 56 -4.27 15.88 -10.09
CA ALA A 56 -4.71 15.07 -8.96
C ALA A 56 -3.58 14.19 -8.41
N PHE A 57 -3.68 13.90 -7.12
CA PHE A 57 -2.94 12.81 -6.48
C PHE A 57 -3.84 11.59 -6.33
N VAL A 58 -3.23 10.41 -6.36
CA VAL A 58 -3.87 9.19 -5.87
C VAL A 58 -3.51 9.04 -4.40
N VAL A 59 -4.50 8.84 -3.53
CA VAL A 59 -4.31 8.64 -2.10
C VAL A 59 -4.82 7.26 -1.71
N ASN A 60 -4.02 6.49 -0.98
CA ASN A 60 -4.44 5.21 -0.44
C ASN A 60 -4.10 5.03 1.03
N ILE A 61 -4.94 4.22 1.67
CA ILE A 61 -4.79 3.78 3.05
C ILE A 61 -3.73 2.67 3.08
N GLY A 62 -2.82 2.75 4.04
CA GLY A 62 -1.87 1.67 4.33
C GLY A 62 -2.28 0.83 5.54
N ASP A 63 -1.52 -0.23 5.77
CA ASP A 63 -1.77 -1.26 6.78
C ASP A 63 -1.76 -0.70 8.20
N MET A 64 -0.91 0.29 8.52
CA MET A 64 -0.92 0.92 9.85
C MET A 64 -2.27 1.59 10.12
N LEU A 65 -2.85 2.26 9.13
CA LEU A 65 -4.14 2.94 9.31
C LEU A 65 -5.31 1.96 9.30
N GLU A 66 -5.23 0.84 8.57
CA GLU A 66 -6.17 -0.28 8.73
C GLU A 66 -6.13 -0.83 10.17
N ILE A 67 -4.95 -1.04 10.74
CA ILE A 67 -4.78 -1.50 12.13
C ILE A 67 -5.36 -0.47 13.11
N ILE A 68 -4.98 0.81 13.01
CA ILE A 68 -5.44 1.90 13.89
C ILE A 68 -6.97 2.02 13.87
N THR A 69 -7.58 1.86 12.70
CA THR A 69 -9.04 1.94 12.55
C THR A 69 -9.77 0.65 12.90
N ASN A 70 -9.06 -0.34 13.46
CA ASN A 70 -9.55 -1.69 13.74
C ASN A 70 -10.27 -2.30 12.52
N GLY A 71 -9.70 -2.13 11.34
CA GLY A 71 -10.24 -2.68 10.09
C GLY A 71 -11.38 -1.88 9.48
N THR A 72 -11.74 -0.71 10.01
CA THR A 72 -12.81 0.13 9.42
C THR A 72 -12.38 0.66 8.06
N TYR A 73 -11.16 1.21 7.96
CA TYR A 73 -10.56 1.57 6.68
C TYR A 73 -9.76 0.39 6.14
N LYS A 74 -9.81 0.21 4.82
CA LYS A 74 -9.18 -0.92 4.16
C LYS A 74 -7.93 -0.46 3.41
N SER A 75 -6.81 -1.07 3.75
CA SER A 75 -5.61 -1.08 2.94
C SER A 75 -5.83 -2.02 1.76
N ILE A 76 -5.60 -1.53 0.54
CA ILE A 76 -5.94 -2.25 -0.68
C ILE A 76 -4.67 -2.71 -1.38
N GLU A 77 -4.68 -3.98 -1.79
CA GLU A 77 -3.62 -4.56 -2.61
C GLU A 77 -3.55 -3.84 -3.97
N HIS A 78 -2.36 -3.46 -4.39
CA HIS A 78 -2.12 -2.74 -5.63
C HIS A 78 -0.80 -3.19 -6.27
N ARG A 79 -0.64 -2.92 -7.57
CA ARG A 79 0.55 -3.26 -8.35
C ARG A 79 0.86 -2.20 -9.39
N GLY A 80 2.11 -2.19 -9.86
CA GLY A 80 2.54 -1.38 -11.01
C GLY A 80 2.84 -2.27 -12.20
N VAL A 81 2.05 -2.17 -13.26
CA VAL A 81 2.32 -2.86 -14.53
C VAL A 81 3.22 -2.02 -15.43
N VAL A 82 3.88 -2.67 -16.38
CA VAL A 82 4.72 -2.04 -17.42
C VAL A 82 4.05 -2.20 -18.79
N ASN A 83 4.58 -1.51 -19.79
CA ASN A 83 4.15 -1.61 -21.19
C ASN A 83 5.38 -1.65 -22.10
N SER A 84 5.20 -1.95 -23.38
CA SER A 84 6.31 -2.09 -24.35
C SER A 84 6.70 -0.80 -25.07
N GLU A 85 5.96 0.29 -24.88
CA GLU A 85 6.09 1.48 -25.72
C GLU A 85 6.77 2.65 -25.01
N LYS A 86 6.39 2.95 -23.77
CA LYS A 86 6.77 4.18 -23.06
C LYS A 86 7.10 3.95 -21.60
N GLU A 87 8.06 4.71 -21.10
CA GLU A 87 8.40 4.73 -19.70
C GLU A 87 7.29 5.36 -18.85
N ARG A 88 7.09 4.85 -17.63
CA ARG A 88 6.20 5.45 -16.65
C ARG A 88 7.01 6.03 -15.50
N LEU A 89 6.63 7.20 -15.01
CA LEU A 89 7.23 7.81 -13.83
C LEU A 89 6.17 8.09 -12.76
N SER A 90 6.53 7.83 -11.50
CA SER A 90 5.68 8.19 -10.36
C SER A 90 6.50 8.50 -9.11
N VAL A 91 5.95 9.30 -8.22
CA VAL A 91 6.54 9.63 -6.92
C VAL A 91 5.54 9.33 -5.82
N ALA A 92 5.91 8.41 -4.92
CA ALA A 92 5.11 8.04 -3.75
C ALA A 92 5.68 8.68 -2.47
N ALA A 93 4.86 9.47 -1.80
CA ALA A 93 5.12 10.01 -0.47
C ALA A 93 4.39 9.18 0.59
N PHE A 94 5.15 8.58 1.49
CA PHE A 94 4.65 7.70 2.54
C PHE A 94 4.60 8.43 3.87
N HIS A 95 3.43 8.45 4.52
CA HIS A 95 3.21 9.08 5.81
C HIS A 95 3.02 7.99 6.87
N ASN A 96 3.97 7.92 7.78
CA ASN A 96 4.06 6.89 8.81
C ASN A 96 4.00 7.52 10.20
N MET A 97 3.76 6.68 11.20
CA MET A 97 3.97 7.07 12.59
C MET A 97 5.46 7.19 12.90
N GLY A 98 5.80 8.05 13.86
CA GLY A 98 7.17 8.21 14.33
C GLY A 98 7.69 6.98 15.08
N MET A 99 9.01 6.85 15.14
CA MET A 99 9.70 5.85 15.97
C MET A 99 9.32 5.99 17.46
N GLY A 100 9.43 4.90 18.22
CA GLY A 100 9.06 4.83 19.64
C GLY A 100 7.55 4.89 19.91
N LYS A 101 6.73 4.78 18.86
CA LYS A 101 5.26 4.71 18.97
C LYS A 101 4.77 3.28 18.79
N VAL A 102 3.56 3.04 19.26
CA VAL A 102 2.86 1.76 19.13
C VAL A 102 1.77 1.91 18.07
N VAL A 103 1.73 0.97 17.12
CA VAL A 103 0.61 0.79 16.19
C VAL A 103 -0.32 -0.27 16.74
N GLY A 104 -1.61 0.05 16.81
CA GLY A 104 -2.64 -0.81 17.37
C GLY A 104 -4.02 -0.17 17.20
N PRO A 105 -5.10 -0.95 17.33
CA PRO A 105 -6.44 -0.44 17.14
C PRO A 105 -6.81 0.58 18.22
N LEU A 106 -7.43 1.69 17.82
CA LEU A 106 -7.90 2.71 18.76
C LEU A 106 -8.92 2.11 19.73
N ARG A 107 -8.73 2.37 21.02
CA ARG A 107 -9.58 1.83 22.10
C ARG A 107 -11.07 2.08 21.85
N SER A 108 -11.45 3.29 21.46
CA SER A 108 -12.85 3.64 21.18
C SER A 108 -13.46 2.84 20.03
N LEU A 109 -12.64 2.44 19.04
CA LEU A 109 -13.08 1.61 17.92
C LEU A 109 -13.21 0.15 18.33
N VAL A 110 -12.29 -0.36 19.16
CA VAL A 110 -12.38 -1.69 19.77
C VAL A 110 -13.64 -1.83 20.62
N GLU A 111 -13.92 -0.84 21.48
CA GLU A 111 -15.12 -0.80 22.32
C GLU A 111 -16.39 -0.78 21.46
N ARG A 112 -16.43 0.09 20.44
CA ARG A 112 -17.57 0.19 19.51
C ARG A 112 -17.82 -1.09 18.72
N GLN A 113 -16.76 -1.78 18.31
CA GLN A 113 -16.82 -3.02 17.52
C GLN A 113 -16.86 -4.29 18.38
N LYS A 114 -16.78 -4.15 19.72
CA LYS A 114 -16.81 -5.24 20.69
C LYS A 114 -15.70 -6.28 20.51
N GLY A 115 -14.52 -5.86 20.04
CA GLY A 115 -13.37 -6.75 19.86
C GLY A 115 -12.23 -6.12 19.07
N ALA A 116 -11.00 -6.50 19.41
CA ALA A 116 -9.82 -6.11 18.65
C ALA A 116 -9.59 -7.12 17.53
N LEU A 117 -9.39 -6.64 16.31
CA LEU A 117 -9.05 -7.49 15.15
C LEU A 117 -7.54 -7.60 14.92
N PHE A 118 -6.77 -6.73 15.56
CA PHE A 118 -5.33 -6.62 15.39
C PHE A 118 -4.63 -6.45 16.73
N ARG A 119 -3.41 -6.99 16.83
CA ARG A 119 -2.53 -6.77 17.98
C ARG A 119 -1.85 -5.40 17.92
N SER A 120 -1.42 -4.93 19.07
CA SER A 120 -0.58 -3.73 19.17
C SER A 120 0.90 -4.11 19.11
N VAL A 121 1.72 -3.32 18.41
CA VAL A 121 3.15 -3.57 18.20
C VAL A 121 3.91 -2.25 18.12
N THR A 122 5.18 -2.23 18.53
CA THR A 122 6.04 -1.05 18.35
C THR A 122 6.34 -0.80 16.87
N ILE A 123 6.60 0.44 16.47
CA ILE A 123 7.00 0.75 15.09
C ILE A 123 8.32 0.05 14.72
N GLU A 124 9.23 -0.12 15.67
CA GLU A 124 10.49 -0.84 15.51
C GLU A 124 10.27 -2.30 15.12
N GLU A 125 9.44 -3.02 15.86
CA GLU A 125 9.09 -4.40 15.57
C GLU A 125 8.29 -4.53 14.27
N PHE A 126 7.38 -3.60 14.01
CA PHE A 126 6.60 -3.56 12.78
C PHE A 126 7.53 -3.42 11.55
N LEU A 127 8.47 -2.48 11.58
CA LEU A 127 9.45 -2.27 10.51
C LEU A 127 10.41 -3.45 10.38
N LYS A 128 10.85 -4.04 11.50
CA LYS A 128 11.71 -5.23 11.49
C LYS A 128 11.05 -6.39 10.74
N VAL A 129 9.76 -6.65 10.99
CA VAL A 129 9.01 -7.70 10.29
C VAL A 129 8.74 -7.33 8.83
N LEU A 130 8.47 -6.05 8.54
CA LEU A 130 8.27 -5.57 7.18
C LEU A 130 9.50 -5.84 6.30
N PHE A 131 10.69 -5.47 6.78
CA PHE A 131 11.93 -5.61 6.02
C PHE A 131 12.51 -7.03 6.02
N SER A 132 11.94 -7.96 6.78
CA SER A 132 12.34 -9.37 6.77
C SER A 132 11.52 -10.23 5.81
N ARG A 133 10.64 -9.63 5.01
CA ARG A 133 9.66 -10.34 4.16
C ARG A 133 9.60 -9.75 2.76
N GLU A 134 9.18 -10.56 1.81
CA GLU A 134 8.89 -10.13 0.45
C GLU A 134 7.52 -9.44 0.38
N LEU A 135 7.34 -8.64 -0.68
CA LEU A 135 6.06 -8.04 -1.01
C LEU A 135 5.12 -9.10 -1.60
N ASP A 136 4.23 -9.62 -0.76
CA ASP A 136 3.25 -10.65 -1.11
C ASP A 136 1.84 -10.23 -0.68
N GLY A 137 1.18 -9.45 -1.54
CA GLY A 137 -0.21 -9.06 -1.36
C GLY A 137 -0.49 -8.42 0.00
N LYS A 138 -1.43 -9.01 0.77
CA LYS A 138 -1.79 -8.59 2.14
C LYS A 138 -1.18 -9.47 3.24
N ALA A 139 -0.28 -10.40 2.91
CA ALA A 139 0.28 -11.36 3.87
C ALA A 139 1.04 -10.70 5.02
N PHE A 140 1.49 -9.45 4.82
CA PHE A 140 2.07 -8.64 5.88
C PHE A 140 1.05 -8.20 6.93
N LEU A 141 -0.13 -7.72 6.51
CA LEU A 141 -1.19 -7.30 7.42
C LEU A 141 -1.71 -8.47 8.27
N ASP A 142 -1.82 -9.66 7.67
CA ASP A 142 -2.38 -10.84 8.34
C ASP A 142 -1.52 -11.33 9.51
N VAL A 143 -0.22 -11.03 9.49
CA VAL A 143 0.65 -11.30 10.65
C VAL A 143 0.13 -10.60 11.89
N TRP A 144 -0.48 -9.41 11.77
CA TRP A 144 -0.93 -8.60 12.90
C TRP A 144 -2.35 -8.92 13.38
N ARG A 145 -3.08 -9.82 12.72
CA ARG A 145 -4.44 -10.20 13.13
C ARG A 145 -4.43 -11.02 14.44
N ILE A 146 -5.54 -10.95 15.17
CA ILE A 146 -5.85 -11.79 16.34
C ILE A 146 -6.69 -12.98 15.89
#